data_AF-A0A260V1Y2-F1
#
_entry.id   AF-A0A260V1Y2-F1
#
_cell.length_a   1.000
_cell.length_b   1.000
_cell.length_c   1.000
_cell.angle_alpha   90.00
_cell.angle_beta   90.00
_cell.angle_gamma   90.00
#
_symmetry.space_group_name_H-M   'P 1'
#
loop_
_entity.id
_entity.type
_entity.pdbx_description
1 polymer ?
#
loop_
_entity_poly.entity_id
_entity_poly.type
_entity_poly.pdbx_seq_one_letter_code
_entity_poly.pdbx_strand_id
1 'polypeptide(L)'
;MSRRLGRLAGALALSCAALLAVPATAAADPAPADPLAQAIAALQGQGGASLDAATAIADSRTPVAEDANVDPFAALNAANKALTDFGITPFFYPTAAINCSATASSPLGIVPGVAGGAAGPWPQLTAPAIPTLPFLPSIEIPELNAVDKGETMFAFVPAGIVNDSENKTGMQVAWFNVNTLQGGFADFGGLATTLADSILTNSGVPDAAKDIVRPFVIGAIDSLPAAGARAVPVETGSGTVLAAVFGTVNHKALDGSDKSCFFFPTVGMINVA
;
A
#
# COMPACT_ATOMS: atom_id res chain seq x y z
N MET A 1 -4.95 -77.07 32.12
CA MET A 1 -3.70 -77.32 31.36
C MET A 1 -3.70 -76.33 30.21
N SER A 2 -2.72 -75.48 29.89
CA SER A 2 -1.33 -75.23 30.31
C SER A 2 -1.05 -73.80 29.82
N ARG A 3 -0.82 -72.79 30.67
CA ARG A 3 0.52 -72.27 31.03
C ARG A 3 1.59 -72.45 29.95
N ARG A 4 2.06 -71.32 29.42
CA ARG A 4 3.32 -70.97 28.71
C ARG A 4 2.90 -69.88 27.71
N LEU A 5 3.39 -68.64 27.69
CA LEU A 5 4.65 -68.08 28.14
C LEU A 5 4.40 -66.71 28.78
N GLY A 6 4.91 -66.53 30.00
CA GLY A 6 5.27 -65.20 30.49
C GLY A 6 6.70 -64.88 30.07
N ARG A 7 7.03 -63.58 30.20
CA ARG A 7 8.32 -62.91 30.01
C ARG A 7 8.53 -62.31 28.61
N LEU A 8 8.09 -61.06 28.47
CA LEU A 8 8.81 -59.96 27.82
C LEU A 8 8.06 -58.66 28.17
N ALA A 9 8.23 -58.23 29.41
CA ALA A 9 7.89 -56.89 29.87
C ALA A 9 9.20 -56.23 30.28
N GLY A 10 9.50 -55.05 29.74
CA GLY A 10 10.59 -54.21 30.22
C GLY A 10 11.20 -53.34 29.13
N ALA A 11 11.17 -52.03 29.37
CA ALA A 11 11.84 -50.95 28.67
C ALA A 11 11.22 -50.48 27.35
N LEU A 12 10.30 -49.52 27.46
CA LEU A 12 10.15 -48.38 26.53
C LEU A 12 9.28 -47.31 27.23
N ALA A 13 9.83 -46.72 28.29
CA ALA A 13 9.32 -45.50 28.90
C ALA A 13 10.54 -44.64 29.24
N LEU A 14 10.65 -43.47 28.61
CA LEU A 14 11.57 -42.33 28.84
C LEU A 14 12.29 -41.88 27.55
N SER A 15 11.57 -41.23 26.64
CA SER A 15 12.17 -40.32 25.64
C SER A 15 11.11 -39.48 24.90
N CYS A 16 10.43 -38.57 25.58
CA CYS A 16 9.61 -37.53 24.94
C CYS A 16 9.95 -36.11 25.40
N ALA A 17 11.16 -35.87 25.91
CA ALA A 17 11.57 -34.55 26.40
C ALA A 17 12.90 -34.03 25.83
N ALA A 18 13.30 -34.46 24.62
CA ALA A 18 14.58 -34.05 24.00
C ALA A 18 14.46 -33.55 22.55
N LEU A 19 13.30 -33.04 22.12
CA LEU A 19 13.12 -32.49 20.75
C LEU A 19 12.87 -30.97 20.70
N LEU A 20 13.10 -30.24 21.80
CA LEU A 20 12.88 -28.77 21.85
C LEU A 20 14.14 -27.93 21.62
N ALA A 21 15.20 -28.47 21.03
CA ALA A 21 16.39 -27.69 20.70
C ALA A 21 17.11 -28.21 19.45
N VAL A 22 16.48 -28.07 18.28
CA VAL A 22 17.19 -28.09 17.00
C VAL A 22 16.70 -26.87 16.21
N PRO A 23 17.59 -25.97 15.75
CA PRO A 23 17.17 -24.92 14.82
C PRO A 23 16.71 -25.63 13.54
N ALA A 24 15.42 -25.55 13.25
CA ALA A 24 14.88 -25.93 11.95
C ALA A 24 15.41 -24.92 10.92
N THR A 25 16.57 -25.18 10.34
CA THR A 25 16.89 -24.64 9.03
C THR A 25 15.93 -25.32 8.06
N ALA A 26 14.87 -24.64 7.68
CA ALA A 26 14.04 -25.02 6.56
C ALA A 26 14.93 -25.02 5.31
N ALA A 27 15.49 -26.17 4.96
CA ALA A 27 16.03 -26.39 3.63
C ALA A 27 14.83 -26.31 2.68
N ALA A 28 14.79 -25.26 1.86
CA ALA A 28 13.83 -25.16 0.78
C ALA A 28 13.89 -26.44 -0.06
N ASP A 29 12.72 -27.00 -0.36
CA ASP A 29 12.56 -28.02 -1.41
C ASP A 29 13.29 -27.51 -2.67
N PRO A 30 14.12 -28.31 -3.36
CA PRO A 30 14.78 -27.86 -4.58
C PRO A 30 13.72 -27.37 -5.57
N ALA A 31 13.90 -26.15 -6.07
CA ALA A 31 13.01 -25.55 -7.05
C ALA A 31 12.78 -26.52 -8.23
N PRO A 32 11.54 -26.60 -8.78
CA PRO A 32 11.28 -27.39 -9.98
C PRO A 32 12.27 -26.98 -11.08
N ALA A 33 13.01 -27.94 -11.61
CA ALA A 33 13.99 -27.67 -12.65
C ALA A 33 13.30 -27.07 -13.89
N ASP A 34 13.85 -25.98 -14.44
CA ASP A 34 13.25 -25.27 -15.57
C ASP A 34 13.15 -26.19 -16.80
N PRO A 35 11.93 -26.54 -17.26
CA PRO A 35 11.74 -27.41 -18.40
C PRO A 35 12.31 -26.83 -19.70
N LEU A 36 12.46 -25.49 -19.82
CA LEU A 36 13.10 -24.88 -20.98
C LEU A 36 14.62 -25.04 -20.93
N ALA A 37 15.27 -24.83 -19.78
CA ALA A 37 16.70 -25.12 -19.61
C ALA A 37 17.02 -26.59 -19.91
N GLN A 38 16.15 -27.53 -19.51
CA GLN A 38 16.28 -28.95 -19.86
C GLN A 38 16.12 -29.21 -21.36
N ALA A 39 15.15 -28.55 -22.01
CA ALA A 39 14.95 -28.66 -23.45
C ALA A 39 16.13 -28.08 -24.26
N ILE A 40 16.70 -26.95 -23.83
CA ILE A 40 17.90 -26.36 -24.45
C ILE A 40 19.09 -27.29 -24.28
N ALA A 41 19.30 -27.85 -23.08
CA ALA A 41 20.36 -28.82 -22.82
C ALA A 41 20.22 -30.09 -23.69
N ALA A 42 18.99 -30.56 -23.94
CA ALA A 42 18.74 -31.68 -24.84
C ALA A 42 19.01 -31.33 -26.33
N LEU A 43 18.78 -30.08 -26.74
CA LEU A 43 18.98 -29.59 -28.11
C LEU A 43 20.43 -29.20 -28.42
N GLN A 44 21.26 -28.95 -27.40
CA GLN A 44 22.69 -28.61 -27.56
C GLN A 44 23.47 -29.65 -28.37
N GLY A 45 23.08 -30.93 -28.29
CA GLY A 45 23.69 -32.03 -29.05
C GLY A 45 23.21 -32.14 -30.50
N GLN A 46 22.15 -31.43 -30.90
CA GLN A 46 21.53 -31.52 -32.23
C GLN A 46 21.82 -30.29 -33.10
N GLY A 47 22.03 -29.12 -32.49
CA GLY A 47 22.37 -27.88 -33.20
C GLY A 47 21.31 -27.39 -34.20
N GLY A 48 21.61 -26.30 -34.89
CA GLY A 48 20.79 -25.74 -35.98
C GLY A 48 19.60 -24.89 -35.52
N ALA A 49 18.70 -24.60 -36.45
CA ALA A 49 17.63 -23.60 -36.29
C ALA A 49 16.70 -23.82 -35.07
N SER A 50 16.59 -25.06 -34.58
CA SER A 50 15.80 -25.38 -33.38
C SER A 50 16.52 -24.97 -32.09
N LEU A 51 17.85 -25.09 -32.03
CA LEU A 51 18.65 -24.59 -30.91
C LEU A 51 18.70 -23.06 -30.92
N ASP A 52 18.84 -22.45 -32.10
CA ASP A 52 18.83 -20.99 -32.24
C ASP A 52 17.48 -20.40 -31.84
N ALA A 53 16.37 -21.03 -32.25
CA ALA A 53 15.03 -20.63 -31.83
C ALA A 53 14.80 -20.83 -30.33
N ALA A 54 15.24 -21.96 -29.75
CA ALA A 54 15.09 -22.20 -28.32
C ALA A 54 15.93 -21.22 -27.48
N THR A 55 17.14 -20.88 -27.94
CA THR A 55 18.03 -19.89 -27.32
C THR A 55 17.43 -18.49 -27.45
N ALA A 56 16.93 -18.11 -28.62
CA ALA A 56 16.24 -16.83 -28.81
C ALA A 56 14.97 -16.72 -27.95
N ILE A 57 14.23 -17.81 -27.75
CA ILE A 57 13.07 -17.83 -26.84
C ILE A 57 13.53 -17.66 -25.40
N ALA A 58 14.59 -18.34 -24.96
CA ALA A 58 15.16 -18.16 -23.62
C ALA A 58 15.70 -16.75 -23.40
N ASP A 59 16.39 -16.17 -24.38
CA ASP A 59 16.92 -14.81 -24.32
C ASP A 59 15.79 -13.76 -24.40
N SER A 60 14.66 -14.08 -25.04
CA SER A 60 13.46 -13.24 -25.09
C SER A 60 12.57 -13.38 -23.86
N ARG A 61 12.80 -14.39 -23.01
CA ARG A 61 12.11 -14.48 -21.73
C ARG A 61 12.67 -13.39 -20.84
N THR A 62 11.92 -12.32 -20.68
CA THR A 62 11.94 -11.61 -19.42
C THR A 62 11.50 -12.60 -18.34
N PRO A 63 12.28 -12.77 -17.27
CA PRO A 63 11.89 -13.65 -16.19
C PRO A 63 10.57 -13.14 -15.62
N VAL A 64 9.48 -13.87 -15.90
CA VAL A 64 8.16 -13.61 -15.31
C VAL A 64 8.15 -14.02 -13.83
N ALA A 65 9.25 -14.61 -13.37
CA ALA A 65 9.63 -14.75 -11.99
C ALA A 65 11.16 -14.55 -11.90
N GLU A 66 11.63 -13.36 -11.54
CA GLU A 66 12.99 -13.19 -11.01
C GLU A 66 12.96 -12.51 -9.64
N ASP A 67 13.91 -12.96 -8.83
CA ASP A 67 14.25 -12.61 -7.45
C ASP A 67 13.07 -12.46 -6.47
N ALA A 68 12.95 -13.48 -5.62
CA ALA A 68 12.18 -13.48 -4.37
C ALA A 68 12.61 -12.41 -3.34
N ASN A 69 13.23 -11.30 -3.77
CA ASN A 69 13.67 -10.21 -2.91
C ASN A 69 12.74 -8.99 -2.94
N VAL A 70 11.68 -9.00 -3.76
CA VAL A 70 10.55 -8.09 -3.60
C VAL A 70 9.30 -8.94 -3.43
N ASP A 71 8.98 -9.33 -2.19
CA ASP A 71 7.70 -9.95 -1.89
C ASP A 71 6.60 -8.86 -1.98
N PRO A 72 5.75 -8.87 -3.03
CA PRO A 72 4.71 -7.86 -3.19
C PRO A 72 3.68 -7.92 -2.05
N PHE A 73 3.51 -9.08 -1.41
CA PHE A 73 2.66 -9.20 -0.23
C PHE A 73 3.33 -8.57 1.00
N ALA A 74 4.65 -8.66 1.16
CA ALA A 74 5.37 -7.96 2.22
C ALA A 74 5.27 -6.43 2.07
N ALA A 75 5.42 -5.90 0.84
CA ALA A 75 5.25 -4.48 0.56
C ALA A 75 3.81 -4.01 0.82
N LEU A 76 2.82 -4.80 0.38
CA LEU A 76 1.40 -4.55 0.65
C LEU A 76 1.09 -4.59 2.16
N ASN A 77 1.62 -5.57 2.88
CA ASN A 77 1.43 -5.69 4.33
C ASN A 77 2.09 -4.54 5.08
N ALA A 78 3.28 -4.10 4.67
CA ALA A 78 3.95 -2.93 5.23
C ALA A 78 3.13 -1.65 4.97
N ALA A 79 2.58 -1.48 3.76
CA ALA A 79 1.71 -0.36 3.43
C ALA A 79 0.41 -0.39 4.26
N ASN A 80 -0.27 -1.54 4.34
CA ASN A 80 -1.48 -1.69 5.16
C ASN A 80 -1.21 -1.45 6.65
N LYS A 81 -0.07 -1.93 7.16
CA LYS A 81 0.36 -1.66 8.54
C LYS A 81 0.62 -0.18 8.77
N ALA A 82 1.35 0.50 7.89
CA ALA A 82 1.60 1.93 8.00
C ALA A 82 0.29 2.74 7.96
N LEU A 83 -0.65 2.39 7.07
CA LEU A 83 -1.98 3.00 7.01
C LEU A 83 -2.74 2.81 8.34
N THR A 84 -2.76 1.58 8.86
CA THR A 84 -3.47 1.24 10.11
C THR A 84 -2.84 1.95 11.31
N ASP A 85 -1.50 1.96 11.41
CA ASP A 85 -0.78 2.68 12.47
C ASP A 85 -1.03 4.19 12.40
N PHE A 86 -1.29 4.73 11.21
CA PHE A 86 -1.65 6.13 10.98
C PHE A 86 -3.17 6.40 11.13
N GLY A 87 -3.95 5.43 11.61
CA GLY A 87 -5.39 5.58 11.84
C GLY A 87 -6.24 5.55 10.57
N ILE A 88 -5.68 5.12 9.44
CA ILE A 88 -6.40 4.92 8.18
C ILE A 88 -6.90 3.47 8.13
N THR A 89 -8.21 3.29 7.93
CA THR A 89 -8.82 1.98 7.69
C THR A 89 -8.55 1.58 6.24
N PRO A 90 -7.77 0.52 5.96
CA PRO A 90 -7.53 0.05 4.60
C PRO A 90 -8.79 -0.55 3.99
N PHE A 91 -8.90 -0.46 2.67
CA PHE A 91 -9.98 -1.10 1.91
C PHE A 91 -9.79 -2.62 1.84
N PHE A 92 -10.85 -3.35 1.48
CA PHE A 92 -10.90 -4.81 1.59
C PHE A 92 -9.87 -5.55 0.73
N TYR A 93 -9.46 -4.94 -0.39
CA TYR A 93 -8.47 -5.52 -1.31
C TYR A 93 -7.71 -4.42 -2.06
N PRO A 94 -6.44 -4.63 -2.41
CA PRO A 94 -5.70 -3.69 -3.26
C PRO A 94 -6.23 -3.68 -4.69
N THR A 95 -5.92 -2.63 -5.44
CA THR A 95 -6.15 -2.54 -6.88
C THR A 95 -4.81 -2.55 -7.63
N ALA A 96 -4.84 -2.68 -8.95
CA ALA A 96 -3.64 -2.61 -9.77
C ALA A 96 -3.94 -2.07 -11.17
N ALA A 97 -2.98 -1.33 -11.74
CA ALA A 97 -2.98 -0.89 -13.12
C ALA A 97 -1.97 -1.73 -13.93
N ILE A 98 -2.38 -2.25 -15.08
CA ILE A 98 -1.52 -3.04 -15.98
C ILE A 98 -0.89 -2.10 -17.01
N ASN A 99 0.34 -2.40 -17.47
CA ASN A 99 1.08 -1.57 -18.44
C ASN A 99 1.27 -0.11 -17.99
N CYS A 100 1.46 0.08 -16.68
CA CYS A 100 1.56 1.34 -15.97
C CYS A 100 2.95 1.57 -15.34
N SER A 101 3.81 0.56 -15.26
CA SER A 101 5.09 0.70 -14.55
C SER A 101 5.97 1.79 -15.14
N ALA A 102 6.45 2.67 -14.27
CA ALA A 102 7.50 3.63 -14.58
C ALA A 102 8.92 3.04 -14.39
N THR A 103 9.03 1.75 -14.06
CA THR A 103 10.30 1.03 -13.93
C THR A 103 10.31 -0.23 -14.81
N ALA A 104 11.49 -0.57 -15.35
CA ALA A 104 11.65 -1.73 -16.23
C ALA A 104 11.54 -3.09 -15.52
N SER A 105 11.50 -3.10 -14.18
CA SER A 105 11.52 -4.30 -13.35
C SER A 105 10.15 -4.85 -12.97
N SER A 106 9.04 -4.19 -13.32
CA SER A 106 7.70 -4.70 -12.98
C SER A 106 7.17 -5.65 -14.06
N PRO A 107 6.87 -6.93 -13.75
CA PRO A 107 6.29 -7.88 -14.69
C PRO A 107 4.97 -7.33 -15.28
N LEU A 108 4.84 -7.37 -16.61
CA LEU A 108 3.68 -6.82 -17.35
C LEU A 108 3.40 -5.32 -17.09
N GLY A 109 4.37 -4.60 -16.52
CA GLY A 109 4.22 -3.22 -16.11
C GLY A 109 3.12 -3.01 -15.07
N ILE A 110 2.88 -3.98 -14.16
CA ILE A 110 1.83 -3.87 -13.15
C ILE A 110 2.24 -2.88 -12.06
N VAL A 111 1.32 -1.99 -11.69
CA VAL A 111 1.47 -1.03 -10.60
C VAL A 111 0.35 -1.29 -9.60
N PRO A 112 0.64 -1.85 -8.42
CA PRO A 112 -0.35 -2.00 -7.36
C PRO A 112 -0.73 -0.63 -6.76
N GLY A 113 -1.93 -0.56 -6.18
CA GLY A 113 -2.42 0.60 -5.45
C GLY A 113 -3.29 0.19 -4.28
N VAL A 114 -3.17 0.93 -3.17
CA VAL A 114 -3.98 0.74 -1.96
C VAL A 114 -4.86 1.95 -1.73
N ALA A 115 -6.03 1.73 -1.15
CA ALA A 115 -6.94 2.79 -0.74
C ALA A 115 -7.37 2.59 0.71
N GLY A 116 -7.80 3.66 1.34
CA GLY A 116 -8.27 3.65 2.71
C GLY A 116 -9.06 4.91 3.07
N GLY A 117 -9.65 4.90 4.26
CA GLY A 117 -10.31 6.07 4.82
C GLY A 117 -10.01 6.25 6.31
N ALA A 118 -9.80 7.48 6.74
CA ALA A 118 -9.72 7.87 8.16
C ALA A 118 -10.95 8.70 8.53
N ALA A 119 -11.73 8.22 9.49
CA ALA A 119 -12.87 8.95 10.02
C ALA A 119 -12.40 10.06 10.96
N GLY A 120 -13.00 11.25 10.85
CA GLY A 120 -12.69 12.36 11.73
C GLY A 120 -13.27 12.20 13.15
N PRO A 121 -12.72 12.93 14.13
CA PRO A 121 -11.63 13.88 13.99
C PRO A 121 -10.28 13.17 13.83
N TRP A 122 -9.52 13.52 12.79
CA TRP A 122 -8.25 12.87 12.44
C TRP A 122 -7.32 13.85 11.72
N PRO A 123 -5.98 13.81 11.91
CA PRO A 123 -5.20 12.85 12.71
C PRO A 123 -5.05 13.24 14.18
N GLN A 124 -5.70 14.30 14.66
CA GLN A 124 -5.55 14.82 16.03
C GLN A 124 -4.09 15.17 16.36
N LEU A 125 -3.39 15.77 15.39
CA LEU A 125 -2.00 16.17 15.60
C LEU A 125 -1.94 17.32 16.61
N THR A 126 -1.16 17.14 17.66
CA THR A 126 -0.87 18.21 18.62
C THR A 126 0.34 18.98 18.13
N ALA A 127 0.16 20.23 17.70
CA ALA A 127 1.31 21.06 17.37
C ALA A 127 2.05 21.47 18.66
N PRO A 128 3.39 21.43 18.68
CA PRO A 128 4.15 22.00 19.78
C PRO A 128 3.86 23.51 19.86
N ALA A 129 3.72 24.03 21.08
CA ALA A 129 3.54 25.46 21.29
C ALA A 129 4.65 26.23 20.57
N ILE A 130 4.29 27.18 19.71
CA ILE A 130 5.29 28.02 19.05
C ILE A 130 5.95 28.88 20.14
N PRO A 131 7.28 28.80 20.33
CA PRO A 131 7.97 29.63 21.30
C PRO A 131 7.72 31.10 20.94
N THR A 132 7.04 31.79 21.84
CA THR A 132 6.64 33.18 21.69
C THR A 132 7.88 34.04 21.49
N LEU A 133 7.87 34.89 20.47
CA LEU A 133 8.68 36.10 20.49
C LEU A 133 8.36 36.86 21.79
N PRO A 134 9.34 37.53 22.43
CA PRO A 134 9.23 38.07 23.81
C PRO A 134 8.14 39.14 24.06
N PHE A 135 7.25 39.39 23.08
CA PHE A 135 6.17 40.36 23.13
C PHE A 135 4.82 39.83 22.57
N LEU A 136 4.73 38.56 22.18
CA LEU A 136 3.50 37.96 21.69
C LEU A 136 2.94 36.96 22.70
N PRO A 137 1.63 36.99 23.02
CA PRO A 137 1.03 35.98 23.89
C PRO A 137 1.19 34.59 23.29
N SER A 138 1.34 33.58 24.15
CA SER A 138 1.40 32.17 23.75
C SER A 138 0.13 31.78 23.03
N ILE A 139 0.26 31.41 21.76
CA ILE A 139 -0.83 30.86 20.97
C ILE A 139 -0.89 29.38 21.28
N GLU A 140 -1.90 28.94 22.03
CA GLU A 140 -2.28 27.52 22.04
C GLU A 140 -2.74 27.17 20.63
N ILE A 141 -2.00 26.27 19.97
CA ILE A 141 -2.42 25.76 18.67
C ILE A 141 -3.45 24.67 18.96
N PRO A 142 -4.71 24.81 18.49
CA PRO A 142 -5.71 23.78 18.65
C PRO A 142 -5.27 22.48 17.97
N GLU A 143 -5.94 21.38 18.28
CA GLU A 143 -5.72 20.10 17.61
C GLU A 143 -5.82 20.27 16.09
N LEU A 144 -4.77 19.85 15.38
CA LEU A 144 -4.68 19.94 13.94
C LEU A 144 -5.31 18.70 13.33
N ASN A 145 -6.54 18.87 12.86
CA ASN A 145 -7.30 17.84 12.15
C ASN A 145 -7.35 18.14 10.66
N ALA A 146 -7.21 17.11 9.85
CA ALA A 146 -7.47 17.16 8.42
C ALA A 146 -8.93 16.88 8.07
N VAL A 147 -9.63 16.16 8.93
CA VAL A 147 -11.07 15.93 8.83
C VAL A 147 -11.67 16.02 10.21
N ASP A 148 -12.81 16.69 10.30
CA ASP A 148 -13.57 16.89 11.54
C ASP A 148 -14.61 15.77 11.74
N LYS A 149 -15.37 15.84 12.83
CA LYS A 149 -16.45 14.86 13.10
C LYS A 149 -17.47 14.84 11.97
N GLY A 150 -17.88 13.64 11.55
CA GLY A 150 -18.76 13.45 10.40
C GLY A 150 -18.06 13.46 9.04
N GLU A 151 -16.77 13.81 9.00
CA GLU A 151 -15.97 13.78 7.78
C GLU A 151 -15.09 12.52 7.70
N THR A 152 -14.74 12.11 6.48
CA THR A 152 -13.79 11.03 6.21
C THR A 152 -12.73 11.52 5.24
N MET A 153 -11.46 11.31 5.59
CA MET A 153 -10.34 11.52 4.67
C MET A 153 -10.12 10.22 3.90
N PHE A 154 -10.43 10.21 2.61
CA PHE A 154 -10.09 9.08 1.74
C PHE A 154 -8.69 9.27 1.17
N ALA A 155 -7.94 8.17 1.06
CA ALA A 155 -6.59 8.16 0.52
C ALA A 155 -6.42 7.05 -0.51
N PHE A 156 -5.55 7.30 -1.49
CA PHE A 156 -5.11 6.35 -2.50
C PHE A 156 -3.60 6.46 -2.70
N VAL A 157 -2.89 5.33 -2.68
CA VAL A 157 -1.43 5.29 -2.84
C VAL A 157 -1.06 4.23 -3.88
N PRO A 158 -0.61 4.63 -5.08
CA PRO A 158 -0.01 3.70 -6.04
C PRO A 158 1.45 3.43 -5.68
N ALA A 159 1.88 2.17 -5.79
CA ALA A 159 3.27 1.75 -5.58
C ALA A 159 3.90 1.40 -6.92
N GLY A 160 4.95 2.14 -7.32
CA GLY A 160 5.64 1.94 -8.61
C GLY A 160 5.44 3.05 -9.63
N ILE A 161 4.72 4.12 -9.27
CA ILE A 161 4.66 5.35 -10.08
C ILE A 161 5.75 6.30 -9.59
N VAL A 162 6.86 6.36 -10.32
CA VAL A 162 7.86 7.42 -10.20
C VAL A 162 7.56 8.46 -11.30
N ASN A 163 7.64 9.75 -10.99
CA ASN A 163 7.27 10.85 -11.90
C ASN A 163 5.77 10.96 -12.23
N ASP A 164 4.91 10.81 -11.22
CA ASP A 164 3.50 11.18 -11.34
C ASP A 164 3.37 12.66 -11.75
N SER A 165 2.44 12.95 -12.66
CA SER A 165 2.26 14.31 -13.21
C SER A 165 1.95 15.33 -12.11
N GLU A 166 2.25 16.60 -12.35
CA GLU A 166 1.86 17.70 -11.44
C GLU A 166 0.33 17.76 -11.27
N ASN A 167 -0.41 17.33 -12.30
CA ASN A 167 -1.86 17.24 -12.26
C ASN A 167 -2.32 15.94 -11.58
N LYS A 168 -2.74 16.04 -10.32
CA LYS A 168 -3.23 14.91 -9.51
C LYS A 168 -4.73 14.61 -9.70
N THR A 169 -5.33 15.02 -10.82
CA THR A 169 -6.73 14.69 -11.16
C THR A 169 -6.87 13.29 -11.76
N GLY A 170 -8.11 12.79 -11.81
CA GLY A 170 -8.47 11.54 -12.51
C GLY A 170 -8.75 10.35 -11.59
N MET A 171 -8.35 10.41 -10.32
CA MET A 171 -8.80 9.47 -9.29
C MET A 171 -10.01 10.06 -8.56
N GLN A 172 -10.98 9.22 -8.24
CA GLN A 172 -12.20 9.60 -7.52
C GLN A 172 -12.60 8.56 -6.48
N VAL A 173 -13.32 9.00 -5.46
CA VAL A 173 -14.03 8.12 -4.52
C VAL A 173 -15.52 8.24 -4.77
N ALA A 174 -16.21 7.10 -4.87
CA ALA A 174 -17.65 7.03 -4.68
C ALA A 174 -17.92 6.62 -3.23
N TRP A 175 -18.83 7.28 -2.54
CA TRP A 175 -19.14 6.99 -1.15
C TRP A 175 -20.65 6.95 -0.93
N PHE A 176 -21.08 6.14 0.05
CA PHE A 176 -22.47 6.01 0.45
C PHE A 176 -22.55 5.70 1.95
N ASN A 177 -23.21 6.57 2.70
CA ASN A 177 -23.51 6.38 4.11
C ASN A 177 -24.84 5.61 4.25
N VAL A 178 -24.79 4.41 4.80
CA VAL A 178 -25.97 3.53 4.91
C VAL A 178 -26.96 3.99 6.00
N ASN A 179 -26.52 4.85 6.91
CA ASN A 179 -27.33 5.39 8.00
C ASN A 179 -28.08 6.66 7.57
N THR A 180 -27.45 7.54 6.81
CA THR A 180 -28.06 8.80 6.34
C THR A 180 -28.65 8.70 4.94
N LEU A 181 -28.35 7.62 4.20
CA LEU A 181 -28.69 7.41 2.79
C LEU A 181 -28.11 8.48 1.84
N GLN A 182 -27.10 9.21 2.31
CA GLN A 182 -26.37 10.19 1.50
C GLN A 182 -25.20 9.51 0.81
N GLY A 183 -24.85 10.02 -0.36
CA GLY A 183 -23.69 9.54 -1.11
C GLY A 183 -23.32 10.52 -2.20
N GLY A 184 -22.16 10.30 -2.80
CA GLY A 184 -21.65 11.17 -3.84
C GLY A 184 -20.32 10.69 -4.40
N PHE A 185 -19.73 11.55 -5.21
CA PHE A 185 -18.39 11.38 -5.75
C PHE A 185 -17.53 12.55 -5.31
N ALA A 186 -16.26 12.30 -5.03
CA ALA A 186 -15.28 13.34 -4.77
C ALA A 186 -13.99 13.04 -5.52
N ASP A 187 -13.44 14.08 -6.15
CA ASP A 187 -12.20 13.99 -6.89
C ASP A 187 -11.00 14.12 -5.96
N PHE A 188 -10.01 13.26 -6.17
CA PHE A 188 -8.80 13.29 -5.38
C PHE A 188 -7.87 14.45 -5.76
N GLY A 189 -7.24 15.04 -4.74
CA GLY A 189 -6.08 15.91 -4.89
C GLY A 189 -4.77 15.20 -4.51
N GLY A 190 -3.64 15.91 -4.61
CA GLY A 190 -2.36 15.39 -4.12
C GLY A 190 -2.36 15.26 -2.61
N LEU A 191 -1.85 14.14 -2.07
CA LEU A 191 -1.93 13.83 -0.63
C LEU A 191 -1.38 14.97 0.25
N ALA A 192 -0.15 15.41 0.02
CA ALA A 192 0.49 16.41 0.87
C ALA A 192 -0.20 17.78 0.81
N THR A 193 -0.59 18.23 -0.39
CA THR A 193 -1.29 19.50 -0.58
C THR A 193 -2.67 19.47 0.05
N THR A 194 -3.45 18.42 -0.22
CA THR A 194 -4.80 18.25 0.33
C THR A 194 -4.75 18.15 1.85
N LEU A 195 -3.82 17.37 2.42
CA LEU A 195 -3.69 17.22 3.85
C LEU A 195 -3.31 18.55 4.53
N ALA A 196 -2.34 19.27 3.97
CA ALA A 196 -1.94 20.58 4.49
C ALA A 196 -3.09 21.60 4.40
N ASP A 197 -3.82 21.65 3.28
CA ASP A 197 -4.94 22.57 3.09
C ASP A 197 -6.09 22.27 4.05
N SER A 198 -6.44 21.00 4.22
CA SER A 198 -7.48 20.59 5.17
C SER A 198 -7.09 20.92 6.61
N ILE A 199 -5.85 20.62 7.01
CA ILE A 199 -5.33 20.97 8.34
C ILE A 199 -5.39 22.48 8.56
N LEU A 200 -4.91 23.28 7.62
CA LEU A 200 -4.94 24.74 7.74
C LEU A 200 -6.37 25.28 7.80
N THR A 201 -7.31 24.66 7.09
CA THR A 201 -8.73 25.04 7.11
C THR A 201 -9.36 24.77 8.47
N ASN A 202 -9.09 23.61 9.07
CA ASN A 202 -9.71 23.20 10.34
C ASN A 202 -8.94 23.72 11.57
N SER A 203 -7.70 24.19 11.40
CA SER A 203 -6.85 24.71 12.49
C SER A 203 -7.34 26.01 13.14
N GLY A 204 -8.31 26.71 12.56
CA GLY A 204 -8.75 28.02 13.03
C GLY A 204 -7.68 29.12 12.89
N VAL A 205 -6.55 28.84 12.22
CA VAL A 205 -5.49 29.82 11.94
C VAL A 205 -6.06 30.90 11.00
N PRO A 206 -5.92 32.19 11.35
CA PRO A 206 -6.35 33.28 10.47
C PRO A 206 -5.68 33.20 9.10
N ASP A 207 -6.39 33.54 8.03
CA ASP A 207 -5.88 33.43 6.65
C ASP A 207 -4.52 34.12 6.46
N ALA A 208 -4.30 35.25 7.13
CA ALA A 208 -3.04 36.00 7.09
C ALA A 208 -1.81 35.24 7.64
N ALA A 209 -2.02 34.18 8.43
CA ALA A 209 -0.96 33.37 9.03
C ALA A 209 -0.81 31.99 8.37
N LYS A 210 -1.75 31.57 7.51
CA LYS A 210 -1.72 30.24 6.87
C LYS A 210 -0.45 30.01 6.06
N ASP A 211 0.02 31.01 5.32
CA ASP A 211 1.25 30.90 4.53
C ASP A 211 2.52 30.76 5.38
N ILE A 212 2.52 31.31 6.60
CA ILE A 212 3.63 31.20 7.55
C ILE A 212 3.65 29.81 8.18
N VAL A 213 2.48 29.23 8.45
CA VAL A 213 2.32 27.93 9.13
C VAL A 213 2.44 26.76 8.16
N ARG A 214 2.06 26.93 6.90
CA ARG A 214 2.04 25.89 5.86
C ARG A 214 3.34 25.07 5.77
N PRO A 215 4.56 25.65 5.76
CA PRO A 215 5.79 24.87 5.71
C PRO A 215 6.00 23.94 6.91
N PHE A 216 5.54 24.35 8.10
CA PHE A 216 5.62 23.53 9.31
C PHE A 216 4.66 22.34 9.24
N VAL A 217 3.44 22.56 8.73
CA VAL A 217 2.47 21.48 8.52
C VAL A 217 2.98 20.49 7.48
N ILE A 218 3.51 20.97 6.35
CA ILE A 218 4.11 20.12 5.31
C ILE A 218 5.28 19.31 5.89
N GLY A 219 6.17 19.94 6.67
CA GLY A 219 7.27 19.25 7.33
C GLY A 219 6.82 18.17 8.31
N ALA A 220 5.68 18.36 8.99
CA ALA A 220 5.12 17.37 9.91
C ALA A 220 4.54 16.13 9.21
N ILE A 221 4.15 16.26 7.93
CA ILE A 221 3.55 15.18 7.12
C ILE A 221 4.49 14.63 6.04
N ASP A 222 5.75 15.09 6.01
CA ASP A 222 6.76 14.74 5.01
C ASP A 222 7.16 13.24 5.02
N SER A 223 6.82 12.53 6.10
CA SER A 223 6.99 11.09 6.22
C SER A 223 5.98 10.28 5.40
N LEU A 224 4.94 10.92 4.84
CA LEU A 224 3.95 10.24 4.02
C LEU A 224 4.47 9.97 2.60
N PRO A 225 4.13 8.83 1.99
CA PRO A 225 4.54 8.52 0.63
C PRO A 225 4.05 9.61 -0.34
N ALA A 226 4.96 10.37 -0.96
CA ALA A 226 4.60 11.49 -1.82
C ALA A 226 4.38 11.11 -3.30
N ALA A 227 4.99 10.01 -3.75
CA ALA A 227 4.97 9.63 -5.16
C ALA A 227 3.61 9.03 -5.56
N GLY A 228 2.79 9.82 -6.25
CA GLY A 228 1.49 9.35 -6.76
C GLY A 228 0.35 9.30 -5.75
N ALA A 229 0.63 9.55 -4.46
CA ALA A 229 -0.37 9.48 -3.41
C ALA A 229 -1.36 10.62 -3.47
N ARG A 230 -2.61 10.30 -3.14
CA ARG A 230 -3.76 11.15 -3.33
C ARG A 230 -4.66 11.10 -2.10
N ALA A 231 -5.28 12.23 -1.78
CA ALA A 231 -6.30 12.29 -0.72
C ALA A 231 -7.46 13.21 -1.08
N VAL A 232 -8.58 13.02 -0.39
CA VAL A 232 -9.76 13.90 -0.45
C VAL A 232 -10.55 13.84 0.85
N PRO A 233 -10.82 14.99 1.50
CA PRO A 233 -11.77 15.06 2.60
C PRO A 233 -13.21 15.05 2.06
N VAL A 234 -14.10 14.33 2.74
CA VAL A 234 -15.52 14.24 2.36
C VAL A 234 -16.39 14.33 3.61
N GLU A 235 -17.40 15.20 3.58
CA GLU A 235 -18.45 15.24 4.59
C GLU A 235 -19.41 14.04 4.38
N THR A 236 -19.09 12.94 5.05
CA THR A 236 -19.80 11.65 4.87
C THR A 236 -20.97 11.47 5.83
N GLY A 237 -21.06 12.30 6.87
CA GLY A 237 -21.95 12.11 8.03
C GLY A 237 -21.50 10.97 8.94
N SER A 238 -22.03 10.94 10.17
CA SER A 238 -21.78 9.86 11.12
C SER A 238 -22.48 8.56 10.69
N GLY A 239 -21.90 7.41 11.05
CA GLY A 239 -22.42 6.08 10.71
C GLY A 239 -21.46 5.26 9.85
N THR A 240 -22.00 4.24 9.19
CA THR A 240 -21.23 3.33 8.35
C THR A 240 -21.22 3.83 6.90
N VAL A 241 -20.03 4.07 6.37
CA VAL A 241 -19.79 4.56 5.02
C VAL A 241 -19.17 3.46 4.18
N LEU A 242 -19.82 3.09 3.09
CA LEU A 242 -19.26 2.27 2.03
C LEU A 242 -18.56 3.18 1.04
N ALA A 243 -17.35 2.82 0.61
CA ALA A 243 -16.57 3.63 -0.34
C ALA A 243 -15.92 2.77 -1.41
N ALA A 244 -15.77 3.33 -2.61
CA ALA A 244 -15.09 2.73 -3.74
C ALA A 244 -14.13 3.75 -4.37
N VAL A 245 -12.85 3.43 -4.46
CA VAL A 245 -11.82 4.29 -5.07
C VAL A 245 -11.39 3.70 -6.40
N PHE A 246 -11.41 4.53 -7.44
CA PHE A 246 -11.08 4.14 -8.81
C PHE A 246 -10.68 5.35 -9.65
N GLY A 247 -10.16 5.10 -10.84
CA GLY A 247 -9.88 6.13 -11.82
C GLY A 247 -8.52 5.98 -12.45
N THR A 248 -7.93 7.11 -12.85
CA THR A 248 -6.66 7.15 -13.59
C THR A 248 -5.60 7.99 -12.88
N VAL A 249 -4.36 7.49 -12.91
CA VAL A 249 -3.16 8.27 -12.58
C VAL A 249 -2.36 8.50 -13.85
N ASN A 250 -1.97 9.76 -14.10
CA ASN A 250 -1.16 10.11 -15.27
C ASN A 250 0.28 10.36 -14.86
N HIS A 251 1.25 9.70 -15.50
CA HIS A 251 2.67 9.84 -15.19
C HIS A 251 3.52 9.85 -16.46
N LYS A 252 4.81 10.19 -16.31
CA LYS A 252 5.79 10.04 -17.39
C LYS A 252 6.41 8.64 -17.36
N ALA A 253 6.44 7.98 -18.51
CA ALA A 253 7.20 6.75 -18.70
C ALA A 253 8.72 7.02 -18.73
N LEU A 254 9.52 5.95 -18.71
CA LEU A 254 10.99 6.02 -18.81
C LEU A 254 11.49 6.69 -20.10
N ASP A 255 10.72 6.59 -21.18
CA ASP A 255 11.00 7.23 -22.48
C ASP A 255 10.49 8.68 -22.56
N GLY A 256 9.94 9.22 -21.46
CA GLY A 256 9.37 10.57 -21.38
C GLY A 256 7.96 10.70 -21.97
N SER A 257 7.36 9.63 -22.48
CA SER A 257 5.98 9.64 -22.99
C SER A 257 4.95 9.75 -21.86
N ASP A 258 3.77 10.30 -22.17
CA ASP A 258 2.64 10.33 -21.25
C ASP A 258 1.98 8.96 -21.15
N LYS A 259 1.80 8.47 -19.92
CA LYS A 259 1.12 7.22 -19.60
C LYS A 259 -0.07 7.50 -18.69
N SER A 260 -1.17 6.79 -18.93
CA SER A 260 -2.35 6.81 -18.06
C SER A 260 -2.60 5.42 -17.49
N CYS A 261 -2.67 5.35 -16.17
CA CYS A 261 -2.80 4.13 -15.40
C CYS A 261 -4.21 4.01 -14.85
N PHE A 262 -4.99 3.09 -15.38
CA PHE A 262 -6.34 2.85 -14.89
C PHE A 262 -6.34 1.87 -13.73
N PHE A 263 -6.84 2.31 -12.58
CA PHE A 263 -7.04 1.50 -11.39
C PHE A 263 -8.51 1.11 -11.26
N PHE A 264 -8.75 -0.21 -11.20
CA PHE A 264 -10.08 -0.75 -10.97
C PHE A 264 -10.59 -0.42 -9.56
N PRO A 265 -11.93 -0.38 -9.36
CA PRO A 265 -12.51 -0.11 -8.05
C PRO A 265 -12.01 -1.06 -6.96
N THR A 266 -11.37 -0.47 -5.96
CA THR A 266 -11.19 -1.07 -4.64
C THR A 266 -12.26 -0.53 -3.70
N VAL A 267 -12.82 -1.39 -2.85
CA VAL A 267 -13.93 -1.03 -1.95
C VAL A 267 -13.57 -1.22 -0.49
N GLY A 268 -14.13 -0.38 0.37
CA GLY A 268 -13.94 -0.43 1.81
C GLY A 268 -15.16 0.05 2.58
N MET A 269 -15.07 -0.10 3.90
CA MET A 269 -16.08 0.34 4.84
C MET A 269 -15.42 1.09 5.98
N ILE A 270 -15.95 2.27 6.29
CA ILE A 270 -15.44 3.17 7.32
C ILE A 270 -16.57 3.40 8.33
N ASN A 271 -16.25 3.36 9.61
CA ASN A 271 -17.19 3.77 10.66
C ASN A 271 -16.82 5.18 11.12
N VAL A 272 -17.74 6.11 10.88
CA VAL A 272 -17.59 7.54 11.19
C VAL A 272 -18.35 7.85 12.48
N ALA A 273 -17.67 8.48 13.43
CA ALA A 273 -18.22 8.83 14.73
C ALA A 273 -19.19 10.01 14.68
#